data_AF-A0A814QG69-F1
#
_entry.id   AF-A0A814QG69-F1
#
_cell.length_a   1.000
_cell.length_b   1.000
_cell.length_c   1.000
_cell.angle_alpha   90.00
_cell.angle_beta   90.00
_cell.angle_gamma   90.00
#
_symmetry.space_group_name_H-M   'P 1'
#
loop_
_entity.id
_entity.type
_entity.pdbx_description
1 polymer ?
#
loop_
_entity_poly.entity_id
_entity_poly.type
_entity_poly.pdbx_seq_one_letter_code
_entity_poly.pdbx_strand_id
1 'polypeptide(L)'
;MKGISTHIDTTVMLYTCLEIARDRLASVYRNNPGLTYADLYTLAAVVAVEKMGGPIIKWRHGRVDFENGKNSPPSNRLPSASQDAQSIRFAFYRMGFNDREIVALIGAHSLGRCHTDRSGFEGQWTLTPTTFSNEFFRGLLEDTWEKRNWQGPTQFEDVQTKSLLRLPSDILLIEDPQFKVYVVEYANNGSQFAVDFANAFGKLLELGVDFPATY
;
A
#
# COMPACT_ATOMS: atom_id res chain seq x y z
N MET A 1 0.57 4.50 46.71
CA MET A 1 1.07 4.14 45.37
C MET A 1 0.09 3.17 44.74
N LYS A 2 -0.80 3.65 43.86
CA LYS A 2 -1.69 2.78 43.07
C LYS A 2 -1.03 2.56 41.71
N GLY A 3 -0.70 1.31 41.40
CA GLY A 3 -0.14 0.92 40.11
C GLY A 3 -1.14 1.18 39.00
N ILE A 4 -0.69 1.87 37.96
CA ILE A 4 -1.45 2.09 36.73
C ILE A 4 -1.37 0.77 35.95
N SER A 5 -2.49 0.07 35.86
CA SER A 5 -2.65 -1.11 35.02
C SER A 5 -2.60 -0.68 33.55
N THR A 6 -1.53 -1.06 32.84
CA THR A 6 -1.44 -0.97 31.39
C THR A 6 -2.22 -2.13 30.77
N HIS A 7 -3.55 -2.09 30.82
CA HIS A 7 -4.36 -2.93 29.95
C HIS A 7 -4.41 -2.28 28.56
N ILE A 8 -3.42 -2.63 27.75
CA ILE A 8 -3.52 -2.53 26.30
C ILE A 8 -4.43 -3.68 25.88
N ASP A 9 -5.59 -3.36 25.33
CA ASP A 9 -6.51 -4.35 24.77
C ASP A 9 -5.82 -5.05 23.59
N THR A 10 -5.37 -6.28 23.83
CA THR A 10 -4.59 -7.10 22.88
C THR A 10 -5.45 -7.63 21.73
N THR A 11 -6.76 -7.43 21.76
CA THR A 11 -7.69 -8.01 20.79
C THR A 11 -7.63 -7.35 19.42
N VAL A 12 -7.16 -6.09 19.34
CA VAL A 12 -7.02 -5.34 18.08
C VAL A 12 -5.61 -5.47 17.47
N MET A 13 -4.65 -6.05 18.19
CA MET A 13 -3.26 -6.20 17.74
C MET A 13 -3.00 -7.42 16.85
N LEU A 14 -3.99 -8.26 16.55
CA LEU A 14 -3.73 -9.62 16.04
C LEU A 14 -3.72 -9.81 14.52
N TYR A 15 -4.00 -8.80 13.67
CA TYR A 15 -4.32 -9.11 12.27
C TYR A 15 -3.70 -8.23 11.18
N THR A 16 -2.58 -7.53 11.41
CA THR A 16 -1.95 -6.77 10.29
C THR A 16 -0.44 -6.95 10.13
N CYS A 17 0.29 -7.53 11.08
CA CYS A 17 1.74 -7.71 11.04
C CYS A 17 2.57 -6.45 10.73
N LEU A 18 1.95 -5.26 10.79
CA LEU A 18 2.63 -3.99 10.59
C LEU A 18 3.55 -3.67 11.78
N GLU A 19 3.37 -4.33 12.93
CA GLU A 19 4.31 -4.31 14.04
C GLU A 19 5.71 -4.76 13.65
N ILE A 20 5.86 -5.72 12.72
CA ILE A 20 7.18 -6.17 12.26
C ILE A 20 7.97 -4.99 11.66
N ALA A 21 7.31 -4.14 10.87
CA ALA A 21 7.93 -2.95 10.30
C ALA A 21 8.24 -1.91 11.39
N ARG A 22 7.30 -1.66 12.31
CA ARG A 22 7.51 -0.73 13.43
C ARG A 22 8.68 -1.14 14.32
N ASP A 23 8.79 -2.43 14.63
CA ASP A 23 9.86 -2.98 15.47
C ASP A 23 11.23 -2.87 14.80
N ARG A 24 11.30 -3.08 13.48
CA ARG A 24 12.53 -2.86 12.69
C ARG A 24 12.98 -1.40 12.68
N LEU A 25 12.03 -0.46 12.75
CA LEU A 25 12.31 0.97 12.79
C LEU A 25 12.57 1.49 14.22
N ALA A 26 12.30 0.69 15.26
CA ALA A 26 12.40 1.13 16.66
C ALA A 26 13.83 1.53 17.08
N SER A 27 14.86 0.92 16.51
CA SER A 27 16.25 1.34 16.77
C SER A 27 16.56 2.70 16.14
N VAL A 28 16.05 2.97 14.93
CA VAL A 28 16.20 4.26 14.26
C VAL A 28 15.54 5.34 15.11
N TYR A 29 14.31 5.13 15.55
CA TYR A 29 13.61 6.08 16.42
C TYR A 29 14.41 6.39 17.70
N ARG A 30 14.83 5.35 18.44
CA ARG A 30 15.57 5.51 19.71
C ARG A 30 16.88 6.27 19.57
N ASN A 31 17.53 6.19 18.41
CA ASN A 31 18.82 6.80 18.15
C ASN A 31 18.72 8.22 17.54
N ASN A 32 17.51 8.76 17.32
CA ASN A 32 17.31 10.07 16.69
C ASN A 32 16.34 10.94 17.52
N PRO A 33 16.82 11.61 18.59
CA PRO A 33 15.99 12.50 19.40
C PRO A 33 15.34 13.61 18.56
N GLY A 34 14.04 13.82 18.74
CA GLY A 34 13.25 14.82 17.99
C GLY A 34 12.64 14.30 16.69
N LEU A 35 12.95 13.07 16.26
CA LEU A 35 12.24 12.41 15.17
C LEU A 35 10.87 11.93 15.64
N THR A 36 9.81 12.23 14.89
CA THR A 36 8.47 11.68 15.14
C THR A 36 8.31 10.32 14.47
N TYR A 37 7.44 9.45 15.01
CA TYR A 37 7.08 8.19 14.37
C TYR A 37 6.43 8.43 13.01
N ALA A 38 5.58 9.46 12.90
CA ALA A 38 4.94 9.83 11.64
C ALA A 38 5.95 10.19 10.55
N ASP A 39 6.99 10.98 10.87
CA ASP A 39 8.06 11.26 9.90
C ASP A 39 8.93 10.02 9.64
N LEU A 40 9.26 9.23 10.66
CA LEU A 40 10.04 8.00 10.48
C LEU A 40 9.35 7.00 9.54
N TYR A 41 8.06 6.75 9.71
CA TYR A 41 7.34 5.78 8.90
C TYR A 41 7.23 6.23 7.44
N THR A 42 6.93 7.51 7.22
CA THR A 42 6.82 8.06 5.86
C THR A 42 8.18 8.18 5.17
N LEU A 43 9.24 8.54 5.91
CA LEU A 43 10.61 8.55 5.39
C LEU A 43 11.09 7.15 5.03
N ALA A 44 10.86 6.17 5.92
CA ALA A 44 11.22 4.78 5.65
C ALA A 44 10.52 4.25 4.39
N ALA A 45 9.26 4.63 4.16
CA ALA A 45 8.51 4.24 2.97
C ALA A 45 9.13 4.81 1.68
N VAL A 46 9.45 6.11 1.62
CA VAL A 46 10.05 6.70 0.41
C VAL A 46 11.46 6.15 0.15
N VAL A 47 12.25 5.93 1.21
CA VAL A 47 13.58 5.30 1.09
C VAL A 47 13.45 3.87 0.59
N ALA A 48 12.46 3.10 1.08
CA ALA A 48 12.24 1.74 0.62
C ALA A 48 11.91 1.71 -0.88
N VAL A 49 11.02 2.58 -1.37
CA VAL A 49 10.69 2.68 -2.80
C VAL A 49 11.95 2.98 -3.62
N GLU A 50 12.74 3.98 -3.22
CA GLU A 50 13.99 4.33 -3.90
C GLU A 50 14.97 3.14 -3.93
N LYS A 51 15.16 2.45 -2.80
CA LYS A 51 16.09 1.30 -2.71
C LYS A 51 15.63 0.07 -3.47
N MET A 52 14.34 -0.02 -3.79
CA MET A 52 13.78 -1.05 -4.67
C MET A 52 13.81 -0.64 -6.16
N GLY A 53 14.49 0.46 -6.51
CA GLY A 53 14.60 0.93 -7.90
C GLY A 53 13.42 1.78 -8.37
N GLY A 54 12.56 2.21 -7.44
CA GLY A 54 11.42 3.07 -7.73
C GLY A 54 11.79 4.54 -7.92
N PRO A 55 10.79 5.39 -8.20
CA PRO A 55 11.02 6.81 -8.40
C PRO A 55 11.46 7.51 -7.10
N ILE A 56 12.16 8.64 -7.26
CA ILE A 56 12.40 9.54 -6.14
C ILE A 56 11.10 10.25 -5.79
N ILE A 57 10.65 10.08 -4.55
CA ILE A 57 9.43 10.69 -4.02
C ILE A 57 9.85 11.89 -3.19
N LYS A 58 9.37 13.08 -3.56
CA LYS A 58 9.61 14.29 -2.76
C LYS A 58 9.01 14.06 -1.37
N TRP A 59 9.83 14.24 -0.35
CA TRP A 59 9.43 14.07 1.04
C TRP A 59 9.85 15.29 1.86
N ARG A 60 9.00 15.69 2.79
CA ARG A 60 9.26 16.75 3.76
C ARG A 60 8.92 16.25 5.15
N HIS A 61 9.71 16.67 6.13
CA HIS A 61 9.47 16.43 7.55
C HIS A 61 8.48 17.46 8.11
N GLY A 62 7.99 17.23 9.34
CA GLY A 62 7.08 18.13 10.05
C GLY A 62 5.80 17.48 10.54
N ARG A 63 5.66 16.15 10.40
CA ARG A 63 4.50 15.44 10.96
C ARG A 63 4.61 15.38 12.48
N VAL A 64 3.48 15.53 13.15
CA VAL A 64 3.37 15.50 14.61
C VAL A 64 2.69 14.19 15.03
N ASP A 65 3.27 13.52 16.01
CA ASP A 65 2.66 12.33 16.62
C ASP A 65 1.51 12.74 17.55
N PHE A 66 0.42 11.98 17.51
CA PHE A 66 -0.60 12.07 18.56
C PHE A 66 -0.10 11.37 19.82
N GLU A 67 -0.38 11.94 21.00
CA GLU A 67 0.03 11.38 22.29
C GLU A 67 -0.58 10.00 22.56
N ASN A 68 -1.77 9.73 22.02
CA ASN A 68 -2.49 8.48 22.21
C ASN A 68 -3.50 8.23 21.08
N GLY A 69 -4.17 7.08 21.14
CA GLY A 69 -5.12 6.64 20.12
C GLY A 69 -6.47 7.36 20.09
N LYS A 70 -6.69 8.44 20.84
CA LYS A 70 -7.97 9.19 20.82
C LYS A 70 -8.31 9.75 19.43
N ASN A 71 -7.28 10.05 18.63
CA ASN A 71 -7.40 10.55 17.27
C ASN A 71 -7.36 9.44 16.21
N SER A 72 -7.32 8.16 16.62
CA SER A 72 -7.33 7.04 15.68
C SER A 72 -8.65 7.00 14.90
N PRO A 73 -8.61 6.84 13.56
CA PRO A 73 -9.82 6.68 12.77
C PRO A 73 -10.51 5.34 13.08
N PRO A 74 -11.81 5.19 12.75
CA PRO A 74 -12.48 3.90 12.85
C PRO A 74 -11.84 2.86 11.91
N SER A 75 -11.85 1.59 12.32
CA SER A 75 -11.13 0.49 11.65
C SER A 75 -11.61 0.16 10.23
N ASN A 76 -12.78 0.67 9.81
CA ASN A 76 -13.42 0.34 8.54
C ASN A 76 -13.01 1.25 7.36
N ARG A 77 -11.94 2.05 7.50
CA ARG A 77 -11.50 2.99 6.46
C ARG A 77 -10.56 2.40 5.41
N LEU A 78 -9.94 1.26 5.70
CA LEU A 78 -9.03 0.59 4.77
C LEU A 78 -9.82 -0.13 3.66
N PRO A 79 -9.30 -0.16 2.42
CA PRO A 79 -9.92 -0.92 1.34
C PRO A 79 -9.89 -2.42 1.66
N SER A 80 -10.81 -3.17 1.06
CA SER A 80 -10.81 -4.64 1.12
C SER A 80 -10.53 -5.22 -0.26
N ALA A 81 -9.76 -6.31 -0.28
CA ALA A 81 -9.31 -7.01 -1.48
C ALA A 81 -10.45 -7.64 -2.32
N SER A 82 -11.66 -7.73 -1.77
CA SER A 82 -12.81 -8.42 -2.39
C SER A 82 -13.95 -7.49 -2.77
N GLN A 83 -13.72 -6.16 -2.84
CA GLN A 83 -14.75 -5.18 -3.15
C GLN A 83 -14.77 -4.78 -4.63
N ASP A 84 -15.91 -4.27 -5.10
CA ASP A 84 -16.07 -3.76 -6.47
C ASP A 84 -15.33 -2.43 -6.74
N ALA A 85 -15.31 -2.01 -8.01
CA ALA A 85 -14.64 -0.78 -8.44
C ALA A 85 -15.22 0.48 -7.78
N GLN A 86 -16.51 0.51 -7.46
CA GLN A 86 -17.16 1.65 -6.81
C GLN A 86 -16.69 1.80 -5.37
N SER A 87 -16.50 0.69 -4.66
CA SER A 87 -15.90 0.65 -3.33
C SER A 87 -14.44 1.09 -3.32
N ILE A 88 -13.64 0.70 -4.32
CA ILE A 88 -12.27 1.21 -4.50
C ILE A 88 -12.31 2.73 -4.64
N ARG A 89 -13.13 3.25 -5.58
CA ARG A 89 -13.30 4.70 -5.75
C ARG A 89 -13.75 5.37 -4.46
N PHE A 90 -14.74 4.83 -3.75
CA PHE A 90 -15.24 5.40 -2.50
C PHE A 90 -14.13 5.55 -1.44
N ALA A 91 -13.26 4.55 -1.31
CA ALA A 91 -12.15 4.61 -0.35
C ALA A 91 -11.16 5.74 -0.70
N PHE A 92 -10.79 5.87 -1.97
CA PHE A 92 -9.76 6.79 -2.43
C PHE A 92 -10.27 8.20 -2.74
N TYR A 93 -11.50 8.36 -3.23
CA TYR A 93 -12.12 9.66 -3.50
C TYR A 93 -12.31 10.46 -2.21
N ARG A 94 -12.58 9.79 -1.09
CA ARG A 94 -12.61 10.42 0.24
C ARG A 94 -11.26 11.03 0.64
N MET A 95 -10.16 10.52 0.08
CA MET A 95 -8.80 11.03 0.27
C MET A 95 -8.40 12.04 -0.82
N GLY A 96 -9.31 12.37 -1.74
CA GLY A 96 -9.08 13.33 -2.82
C GLY A 96 -8.30 12.78 -4.01
N PHE A 97 -8.22 11.46 -4.19
CA PHE A 97 -7.58 10.85 -5.36
C PHE A 97 -8.56 10.68 -6.52
N ASN A 98 -8.07 10.78 -7.75
CA ASN A 98 -8.81 10.40 -8.97
C ASN A 98 -8.44 8.98 -9.44
N ASP A 99 -9.11 8.48 -10.47
CA ASP A 99 -8.88 7.13 -11.01
C ASP A 99 -7.42 6.87 -11.44
N ARG A 100 -6.73 7.88 -12.01
CA ARG A 100 -5.33 7.75 -12.44
C ARG A 100 -4.40 7.53 -11.24
N GLU A 101 -4.60 8.32 -10.19
CA GLU A 101 -3.84 8.23 -8.94
C GLU A 101 -4.13 6.92 -8.20
N ILE A 102 -5.38 6.45 -8.23
CA ILE A 102 -5.77 5.15 -7.64
C ILE A 102 -5.01 4.02 -8.32
N VAL A 103 -5.07 3.94 -9.65
CA VAL A 103 -4.40 2.87 -10.41
C VAL A 103 -2.89 2.94 -10.22
N ALA A 104 -2.30 4.15 -10.17
CA ALA A 104 -0.89 4.32 -9.87
C ALA A 104 -0.55 3.75 -8.49
N LEU A 105 -1.28 4.13 -7.44
CA LEU A 105 -1.05 3.66 -6.06
C LEU A 105 -1.18 2.14 -5.93
N ILE A 106 -2.17 1.52 -6.57
CA ILE A 106 -2.35 0.06 -6.55
C ILE A 106 -1.17 -0.65 -7.25
N GLY A 107 -0.50 0.03 -8.19
CA GLY A 107 0.75 -0.44 -8.79
C GLY A 107 1.86 -0.76 -7.79
N ALA A 108 1.79 -0.29 -6.54
CA ALA A 108 2.68 -0.73 -5.45
C ALA A 108 2.63 -2.25 -5.21
N HIS A 109 1.57 -2.94 -5.63
CA HIS A 109 1.51 -4.41 -5.66
C HIS A 109 2.57 -5.04 -6.58
N SER A 110 3.36 -4.26 -7.35
CA SER A 110 4.59 -4.79 -7.94
C SER A 110 5.58 -5.32 -6.88
N LEU A 111 5.43 -4.87 -5.64
CA LEU A 111 6.26 -5.18 -4.49
C LEU A 111 5.55 -6.12 -3.51
N GLY A 112 6.35 -6.95 -2.83
CA GLY A 112 5.92 -7.78 -1.72
C GLY A 112 5.04 -8.95 -2.12
N ARG A 113 4.26 -9.42 -1.15
CA ARG A 113 3.39 -10.59 -1.26
C ARG A 113 2.31 -10.58 -0.18
N CYS A 114 1.21 -11.27 -0.44
CA CYS A 114 0.26 -11.66 0.58
C CYS A 114 0.81 -12.82 1.43
N HIS A 115 0.35 -12.85 2.68
CA HIS A 115 0.65 -13.92 3.64
C HIS A 115 -0.66 -14.37 4.30
N THR A 116 -0.84 -15.69 4.35
CA THR A 116 -2.09 -16.33 4.81
C THR A 116 -2.44 -15.92 6.24
N ASP A 117 -1.45 -15.85 7.12
CA ASP A 117 -1.59 -15.48 8.54
C ASP A 117 -1.90 -14.00 8.80
N ARG A 118 -1.85 -13.15 7.74
CA ARG A 118 -2.07 -11.70 7.83
C ARG A 118 -3.37 -11.29 7.17
N SER A 119 -3.49 -11.63 5.89
CA SER A 119 -4.57 -11.17 5.02
C SER A 119 -5.55 -12.27 4.64
N GLY A 120 -5.24 -13.53 5.00
CA GLY A 120 -5.92 -14.71 4.47
C GLY A 120 -5.46 -15.09 3.06
N PHE A 121 -4.99 -14.15 2.24
CA PHE A 121 -4.44 -14.36 0.90
C PHE A 121 -2.99 -14.86 0.92
N GLU A 122 -2.54 -15.51 -0.15
CA GLU A 122 -1.18 -16.09 -0.24
C GLU A 122 -0.58 -15.93 -1.63
N GLY A 123 0.66 -15.40 -1.69
CA GLY A 123 1.44 -15.34 -2.93
C GLY A 123 1.93 -13.94 -3.29
N GLN A 124 2.83 -13.86 -4.26
CA GLN A 124 3.43 -12.63 -4.77
C GLN A 124 2.78 -12.21 -6.09
N TRP A 125 2.71 -10.91 -6.37
CA TRP A 125 2.12 -10.42 -7.62
C TRP A 125 3.08 -10.48 -8.82
N THR A 126 4.38 -10.38 -8.57
CA THR A 126 5.41 -10.36 -9.60
C THR A 126 6.50 -11.38 -9.27
N LEU A 127 7.31 -11.77 -10.24
CA LEU A 127 8.46 -12.66 -10.02
C LEU A 127 9.62 -11.95 -9.28
N THR A 128 9.59 -10.63 -9.21
CA THR A 128 10.61 -9.79 -8.56
C THR A 128 9.97 -8.91 -7.48
N PRO A 129 9.50 -9.49 -6.36
CA PRO A 129 8.72 -8.77 -5.34
C PRO A 129 9.51 -7.72 -4.55
N THR A 130 10.81 -7.55 -4.82
CA THR A 130 11.66 -6.52 -4.20
C THR A 130 12.16 -5.49 -5.22
N THR A 131 11.57 -5.46 -6.42
CA THR A 131 11.91 -4.53 -7.49
C THR A 131 10.67 -3.73 -7.89
N PHE A 132 10.72 -2.42 -7.72
CA PHE A 132 9.66 -1.53 -8.19
C PHE A 132 9.68 -1.49 -9.71
N SER A 133 8.57 -1.86 -10.32
CA SER A 133 8.45 -1.95 -11.78
C SER A 133 6.99 -1.88 -12.20
N ASN A 134 6.73 -1.72 -13.50
CA ASN A 134 5.37 -1.79 -14.06
C ASN A 134 4.93 -3.24 -14.38
N GLU A 135 5.66 -4.27 -13.92
CA GLU A 135 5.35 -5.69 -14.17
C GLU A 135 4.01 -6.13 -13.58
N PHE A 136 3.52 -5.44 -12.54
CA PHE A 136 2.16 -5.64 -12.03
C PHE A 136 1.11 -5.42 -13.14
N PHE A 137 1.21 -4.28 -13.87
CA PHE A 137 0.27 -3.93 -14.94
C PHE A 137 0.47 -4.78 -16.19
N ARG A 138 1.73 -5.08 -16.53
CA ARG A 138 2.04 -5.98 -17.65
C ARG A 138 1.45 -7.37 -17.44
N GLY A 139 1.71 -7.99 -16.29
CA GLY A 139 1.12 -9.30 -15.96
C GLY A 139 -0.40 -9.27 -15.91
N LEU A 140 -1.03 -8.18 -15.47
CA LEU A 140 -2.50 -8.05 -15.52
C LEU A 140 -3.06 -8.16 -16.95
N LEU A 141 -2.33 -7.71 -17.98
CA LEU A 141 -2.79 -7.72 -19.36
C LEU A 141 -2.26 -8.90 -20.18
N GLU A 142 -1.05 -9.37 -19.90
CA GLU A 142 -0.32 -10.36 -20.69
C GLU A 142 -0.60 -11.80 -20.21
N ASP A 143 -0.82 -12.00 -18.90
CA ASP A 143 -1.08 -13.32 -18.34
C ASP A 143 -2.56 -13.71 -18.43
N THR A 144 -2.80 -15.03 -18.46
CA THR A 144 -4.15 -15.58 -18.27
C THR A 144 -4.33 -15.95 -16.81
N TRP A 145 -5.43 -15.48 -16.22
CA TRP A 145 -5.74 -15.65 -14.80
C TRP A 145 -6.88 -16.64 -14.62
N GLU A 146 -6.75 -17.55 -13.66
CA GLU A 146 -7.84 -18.40 -13.22
C GLU A 146 -8.04 -18.31 -11.71
N LYS A 147 -9.25 -18.63 -11.25
CA LYS A 147 -9.53 -18.68 -9.81
C LYS A 147 -8.74 -19.83 -9.19
N ARG A 148 -7.93 -19.51 -8.18
CA ARG A 148 -7.16 -20.50 -7.42
C ARG A 148 -8.09 -21.43 -6.65
N ASN A 149 -7.85 -22.73 -6.76
CA ASN A 149 -8.58 -23.74 -5.99
C ASN A 149 -7.85 -24.06 -4.68
N TRP A 150 -8.28 -23.45 -3.58
CA TRP A 150 -7.64 -23.57 -2.26
C TRP A 150 -8.61 -23.19 -1.13
N GLN A 151 -8.15 -23.30 0.12
CA GLN A 151 -8.99 -23.10 1.32
C GLN A 151 -9.07 -21.63 1.80
N GLY A 152 -8.32 -20.73 1.18
CA GLY A 152 -8.33 -19.31 1.54
C GLY A 152 -9.42 -18.51 0.80
N PRO A 153 -9.42 -17.18 0.94
CA PRO A 153 -10.33 -16.31 0.20
C PRO A 153 -10.16 -16.45 -1.32
N THR A 154 -11.18 -16.02 -2.07
CA THR A 154 -11.11 -16.04 -3.53
C THR A 154 -9.96 -15.17 -4.01
N GLN A 155 -9.00 -15.79 -4.69
CA GLN A 155 -7.89 -15.14 -5.36
C GLN A 155 -7.64 -15.83 -6.69
N PHE A 156 -6.81 -15.22 -7.53
CA PHE A 156 -6.46 -15.72 -8.85
C PHE A 156 -4.98 -16.06 -8.91
N GLU A 157 -4.66 -17.03 -9.75
CA GLU A 157 -3.29 -17.41 -10.08
C GLU A 157 -3.09 -17.46 -11.59
N ASP A 158 -1.85 -17.25 -12.02
CA ASP A 158 -1.51 -17.31 -13.44
C ASP A 158 -1.60 -18.76 -13.94
N VAL A 159 -2.19 -18.97 -15.11
CA VAL A 159 -2.44 -20.31 -15.64
C VAL A 159 -1.15 -21.06 -15.97
N GLN A 160 -0.11 -20.34 -16.40
CA GLN A 160 1.11 -20.95 -16.94
C GLN A 160 2.01 -21.55 -15.86
N THR A 161 2.25 -20.80 -14.78
CA THR A 161 3.22 -21.15 -13.74
C THR A 161 2.61 -21.40 -12.37
N LYS A 162 1.37 -20.93 -12.13
CA LYS A 162 0.67 -21.02 -10.83
C LYS A 162 1.46 -20.37 -9.70
N SER A 163 2.32 -19.40 -10.01
CA SER A 163 3.28 -18.81 -9.07
C SER A 163 2.91 -17.39 -8.65
N LEU A 164 2.07 -16.71 -9.43
CA LEU A 164 1.66 -15.33 -9.22
C LEU A 164 0.25 -15.25 -8.65
N LEU A 165 0.02 -14.19 -7.89
CA LEU A 165 -1.25 -13.83 -7.26
C LEU A 165 -1.89 -12.65 -7.98
N ARG A 166 -3.22 -12.69 -8.14
CA ARG A 166 -4.05 -11.48 -8.22
C ARG A 166 -5.20 -11.56 -7.23
N LEU A 167 -5.45 -10.45 -6.54
CA LEU A 167 -6.65 -10.27 -5.73
C LEU A 167 -7.84 -9.94 -6.65
N PRO A 168 -9.09 -10.18 -6.21
CA PRO A 168 -10.27 -9.71 -6.94
C PRO A 168 -10.21 -8.21 -7.26
N SER A 169 -9.72 -7.39 -6.31
CA SER A 169 -9.50 -5.94 -6.53
C SER A 169 -8.50 -5.61 -7.62
N ASP A 170 -7.51 -6.48 -7.88
CA ASP A 170 -6.53 -6.27 -8.95
C ASP A 170 -7.14 -6.62 -10.32
N ILE A 171 -7.89 -7.73 -10.40
CA ILE A 171 -8.61 -8.13 -11.62
C ILE A 171 -9.63 -7.06 -12.03
N LEU A 172 -10.29 -6.42 -11.06
CA LEU A 172 -11.22 -5.33 -11.33
C LEU A 172 -10.60 -4.14 -12.10
N LEU A 173 -9.28 -3.94 -12.02
CA LEU A 173 -8.62 -2.86 -12.76
C LEU A 173 -8.66 -3.05 -14.28
N ILE A 174 -8.78 -4.30 -14.76
CA ILE A 174 -8.89 -4.62 -16.19
C ILE A 174 -10.33 -4.88 -16.65
N GLU A 175 -11.25 -5.05 -15.69
CA GLU A 175 -12.69 -5.20 -15.93
C GLU A 175 -13.40 -3.83 -15.97
N ASP A 176 -13.02 -2.88 -15.11
CA ASP A 176 -13.55 -1.51 -15.11
C ASP A 176 -12.95 -0.69 -16.28
N PRO A 177 -13.77 -0.18 -17.21
CA PRO A 177 -13.25 0.52 -18.39
C PRO A 177 -12.45 1.79 -18.08
N GLN A 178 -12.74 2.50 -16.99
CA GLN A 178 -12.06 3.75 -16.65
C GLN A 178 -10.70 3.46 -16.00
N PHE A 179 -10.61 2.45 -15.13
CA PHE A 179 -9.33 2.00 -14.60
C PHE A 179 -8.44 1.38 -15.67
N LYS A 180 -9.02 0.58 -16.57
CA LYS A 180 -8.28 -0.15 -17.60
C LYS A 180 -7.44 0.77 -18.49
N VAL A 181 -7.91 1.98 -18.77
CA VAL A 181 -7.15 2.98 -19.56
C VAL A 181 -5.78 3.22 -18.93
N TYR A 182 -5.72 3.40 -17.61
CA TYR A 182 -4.47 3.64 -16.90
C TYR A 182 -3.64 2.37 -16.72
N VAL A 183 -4.27 1.19 -16.57
CA VAL A 183 -3.53 -0.09 -16.58
C VAL A 183 -2.79 -0.27 -17.90
N VAL A 184 -3.46 -0.03 -19.03
CA VAL A 184 -2.84 -0.10 -20.37
C VAL A 184 -1.75 0.94 -20.53
N GLU A 185 -1.97 2.17 -20.06
CA GLU A 185 -0.96 3.23 -20.11
C GLU A 185 0.31 2.82 -19.34
N TYR A 186 0.17 2.39 -18.08
CA TYR A 186 1.29 2.03 -17.23
C TYR A 186 2.01 0.74 -17.65
N ALA A 187 1.28 -0.24 -18.21
CA ALA A 187 1.90 -1.42 -18.80
C ALA A 187 2.82 -1.06 -19.97
N ASN A 188 2.42 -0.10 -20.81
CA ASN A 188 3.21 0.35 -21.96
C ASN A 188 4.25 1.43 -21.63
N ASN A 189 4.12 2.12 -20.50
CA ASN A 189 4.98 3.23 -20.13
C ASN A 189 5.33 3.22 -18.64
N GLY A 190 6.36 2.42 -18.29
CA GLY A 190 6.86 2.32 -16.92
C GLY A 190 7.41 3.64 -16.36
N SER A 191 7.92 4.54 -17.21
CA SER A 191 8.38 5.87 -16.78
C SER A 191 7.21 6.75 -16.34
N GLN A 192 6.11 6.75 -17.09
CA GLN A 192 4.90 7.49 -16.71
C GLN A 192 4.28 6.94 -15.43
N PHE A 193 4.25 5.61 -15.28
CA PHE A 193 3.85 4.97 -14.01
C PHE A 193 4.69 5.48 -12.84
N ALA A 194 6.02 5.50 -12.98
CA ALA A 194 6.90 5.95 -11.91
C ALA A 194 6.66 7.43 -11.53
N VAL A 195 6.43 8.31 -12.53
CA VAL A 195 6.10 9.72 -12.27
C VAL A 195 4.78 9.86 -11.51
N ASP A 196 3.72 9.18 -11.97
CA ASP A 196 2.40 9.29 -11.36
C ASP A 196 2.35 8.63 -9.98
N PHE A 197 3.06 7.52 -9.80
CA PHE A 197 3.23 6.89 -8.50
C PHE A 197 3.92 7.83 -7.52
N ALA A 198 5.02 8.48 -7.91
CA ALA A 198 5.72 9.41 -7.03
C ALA A 198 4.85 10.59 -6.60
N ASN A 199 4.06 11.15 -7.54
CA ASN A 199 3.14 12.24 -7.24
C ASN A 199 1.99 11.79 -6.32
N ALA A 200 1.34 10.66 -6.64
CA ALA A 200 0.21 10.15 -5.88
C ALA A 200 0.63 9.67 -4.48
N PHE A 201 1.77 8.98 -4.36
CA PHE A 201 2.28 8.53 -3.08
C PHE A 201 2.80 9.70 -2.24
N GLY A 202 3.49 10.67 -2.84
CA GLY A 202 3.86 11.91 -2.16
C GLY A 202 2.63 12.62 -1.59
N LYS A 203 1.57 12.80 -2.39
CA LYS A 203 0.27 13.33 -1.95
C LYS A 203 -0.33 12.51 -0.81
N LEU A 204 -0.32 11.18 -0.90
CA LEU A 204 -0.79 10.28 0.17
C LEU A 204 -0.08 10.53 1.50
N LEU A 205 1.25 10.67 1.47
CA LEU A 205 2.05 10.88 2.67
C LEU A 205 1.84 12.27 3.29
N GLU A 206 1.34 13.25 2.54
CA GLU A 206 1.09 14.63 2.99
C GLU A 206 -0.37 14.89 3.41
N LEU A 207 -1.28 13.91 3.28
CA LEU A 207 -2.69 14.09 3.66
C LEU A 207 -2.84 14.47 5.14
N GLY A 208 -3.55 15.58 5.38
CA GLY A 208 -3.87 16.05 6.73
C GLY A 208 -2.69 16.68 7.48
N VAL A 209 -1.55 16.91 6.82
CA VAL A 209 -0.39 17.59 7.40
C VAL A 209 -0.47 19.08 7.07
N ASP A 210 -0.40 19.92 8.09
CA ASP A 210 -0.35 21.38 7.94
C ASP A 210 1.11 21.82 7.81
N PHE A 211 1.61 21.89 6.57
CA PHE A 211 2.94 22.41 6.31
C PHE A 211 2.91 23.94 6.28
N PRO A 212 3.79 24.64 7.02
CA PRO A 212 3.92 26.08 6.90
C PRO A 212 4.13 26.49 5.45
N ALA A 213 3.50 27.59 5.03
CA ALA A 213 3.78 28.17 3.73
C ALA A 213 5.29 28.46 3.64
N THR A 214 5.93 27.91 2.61
CA THR A 214 7.32 28.27 2.29
C THR A 214 7.34 29.75 1.93
N TYR A 215 8.03 30.55 2.73
CA TYR A 215 8.31 31.97 2.46
C TYR A 215 9.19 32.14 1.23
#